data_AF-F2L651-F1
#
_entry.id   AF-F2L651-F1
#
_cell.length_a   1.000
_cell.length_b   1.000
_cell.length_c   1.000
_cell.angle_alpha   90.00
_cell.angle_beta   90.00
_cell.angle_gamma   90.00
#
_symmetry.space_group_name_H-M   'P 1'
#
loop_
_entity.id
_entity.type
_entity.pdbx_description
1 polymer ?
#
loop_
_entity_poly.entity_id
_entity_poly.type
_entity_poly.pdbx_seq_one_letter_code
_entity_poly.pdbx_strand_id
1 'polypeptide(L)'
;MDDGITPRDLKIETLKEGLKGIRKRYLECASSKKKEICYAVAANELVSMFGSLMPRVLHDPEVRYYILYGVDQLLVYDADTDRIRLTSIEEAVNIILNST
;
A
#
# COMPACT_ATOMS: atom_id res chain seq x y z
N MET A 1 -14.60 -1.62 -28.39
CA MET A 1 -14.90 -1.44 -26.97
C MET A 1 -13.62 -0.94 -26.36
N ASP A 2 -13.56 0.37 -26.13
CA ASP A 2 -12.44 1.03 -25.50
C ASP A 2 -12.82 1.13 -24.03
N ASP A 3 -12.21 0.32 -23.16
CA ASP A 3 -12.62 0.20 -21.77
C ASP A 3 -12.32 1.47 -20.95
N GLY A 4 -11.83 2.55 -21.58
CA GLY A 4 -11.77 3.89 -21.01
C GLY A 4 -10.81 4.06 -19.83
N ILE A 5 -10.01 3.03 -19.51
CA ILE A 5 -9.07 3.05 -18.40
C ILE A 5 -7.78 3.72 -18.86
N THR A 6 -7.38 4.80 -18.18
CA THR A 6 -6.15 5.51 -18.54
C THR A 6 -4.92 4.70 -18.10
N PRO A 7 -3.75 4.85 -18.76
CA PRO A 7 -2.52 4.15 -18.37
C PRO A 7 -2.06 4.41 -16.93
N ARG A 8 -2.51 5.50 -16.30
CA ARG A 8 -2.24 5.81 -14.88
C ARG A 8 -3.06 4.92 -13.95
N ASP A 9 -4.32 4.67 -14.29
CA ASP A 9 -5.24 3.85 -13.50
C ASP A 9 -4.83 2.37 -13.55
N LEU A 10 -4.42 1.89 -14.73
CA LEU A 10 -3.84 0.54 -14.90
C LEU A 10 -2.64 0.30 -13.96
N LYS A 11 -1.78 1.31 -13.77
CA LYS A 11 -0.64 1.21 -12.84
C LYS A 11 -1.07 1.20 -11.37
N ILE A 12 -2.12 1.94 -11.01
CA ILE A 12 -2.67 1.95 -9.65
C ILE A 12 -3.27 0.60 -9.30
N GLU A 13 -4.00 -0.02 -10.23
CA GLU A 13 -4.59 -1.34 -10.02
C GLU A 13 -3.51 -2.42 -9.85
N THR A 14 -2.46 -2.42 -10.66
CA THR A 14 -1.32 -3.34 -10.47
C THR A 14 -0.64 -3.15 -9.10
N LEU A 15 -0.47 -1.90 -8.65
CA LEU A 15 0.08 -1.63 -7.31
C LEU A 15 -0.85 -2.17 -6.22
N LYS A 16 -2.15 -1.92 -6.34
CA LYS A 16 -3.17 -2.40 -5.41
C LYS A 16 -3.15 -3.92 -5.29
N GLU A 17 -3.15 -4.64 -6.41
CA GLU A 17 -3.08 -6.10 -6.44
C GLU A 17 -1.80 -6.63 -5.78
N GLY A 18 -0.65 -6.00 -6.06
CA GLY A 18 0.62 -6.36 -5.43
C GLY A 18 0.59 -6.21 -3.91
N LEU A 19 0.15 -5.05 -3.41
CA LEU A 19 0.05 -4.76 -1.98
C LEU A 19 -0.96 -5.68 -1.26
N LYS A 20 -2.11 -5.95 -1.91
CA LYS A 20 -3.10 -6.91 -1.42
C LYS A 20 -2.53 -8.32 -1.31
N GLY A 21 -1.73 -8.73 -2.29
CA GLY A 21 -1.02 -10.01 -2.28
C GLY A 21 -0.03 -10.12 -1.11
N ILE A 22 0.72 -9.05 -0.83
CA ILE A 22 1.66 -8.99 0.31
C ILE A 22 0.90 -9.14 1.64
N ARG A 23 -0.22 -8.42 1.82
CA ARG A 23 -1.07 -8.57 3.01
C ARG A 23 -1.61 -9.98 3.17
N LYS A 24 -2.10 -10.59 2.09
CA LYS A 24 -2.60 -11.98 2.10
C LYS A 24 -1.51 -12.95 2.57
N ARG A 25 -0.29 -12.84 2.01
CA ARG A 25 0.84 -13.70 2.39
C ARG A 25 1.29 -13.47 3.83
N TYR A 26 1.25 -12.22 4.32
CA TYR A 26 1.49 -11.91 5.72
C TYR A 26 0.48 -12.63 6.63
N LEU A 27 -0.82 -12.56 6.33
CA LEU A 27 -1.87 -13.22 7.11
C LEU A 27 -1.72 -14.74 7.11
N GLU A 28 -1.45 -15.33 5.94
CA GLU A 28 -1.17 -16.77 5.82
C GLU A 28 0.03 -17.19 6.68
N CYS A 29 1.11 -16.41 6.67
CA CYS A 29 2.26 -16.67 7.53
C CYS A 29 1.93 -16.51 9.02
N ALA A 30 1.25 -15.41 9.39
CA ALA A 30 0.96 -15.06 10.77
C ALA A 30 -0.02 -16.03 11.44
N SER A 31 -0.76 -16.83 10.65
CA SER A 31 -1.60 -17.92 11.15
C SER A 31 -0.81 -19.04 11.84
N SER A 32 0.48 -19.17 11.55
CA SER A 32 1.31 -20.31 12.00
C SER A 32 2.69 -19.93 12.53
N LYS A 33 3.16 -18.69 12.30
CA LYS A 33 4.49 -18.21 12.69
C LYS A 33 4.41 -16.91 13.50
N LYS A 34 5.51 -16.56 14.16
CA LYS A 34 5.64 -15.29 14.87
C LYS A 34 5.55 -14.10 13.90
N LYS A 35 4.90 -13.01 14.33
CA LYS A 35 4.63 -11.83 13.51
C LYS A 35 5.89 -11.20 12.93
N GLU A 36 7.00 -11.22 13.66
CA GLU A 36 8.29 -10.64 13.24
C GLU A 36 8.89 -11.39 12.04
N ILE A 37 8.71 -12.72 12.00
CA ILE A 37 9.15 -13.54 10.87
C ILE A 37 8.30 -13.20 9.63
N CYS A 38 6.99 -13.08 9.81
CA CYS A 38 6.07 -12.77 8.73
C CYS A 38 6.25 -11.35 8.21
N TYR A 39 6.56 -10.40 9.09
CA TYR A 39 6.97 -9.06 8.71
C TYR A 39 8.22 -9.08 7.85
N ALA A 40 9.27 -9.84 8.23
CA ALA A 40 10.49 -9.93 7.44
C ALA A 40 10.23 -10.49 6.02
N VAL A 41 9.33 -11.48 5.90
CA VAL A 41 8.91 -12.01 4.59
C VAL A 41 8.18 -10.94 3.78
N ALA A 42 7.18 -10.27 4.37
CA ALA A 42 6.43 -9.20 3.69
C ALA A 42 7.32 -8.03 3.28
N ALA A 43 8.28 -7.63 4.13
CA ALA A 43 9.26 -6.60 3.83
C ALA A 43 10.14 -6.96 2.63
N ASN A 44 10.57 -8.22 2.50
CA ASN A 44 11.30 -8.67 1.32
C ASN A 44 10.47 -8.59 0.04
N GLU A 45 9.16 -8.87 0.11
CA GLU A 45 8.27 -8.71 -1.04
C GLU A 45 8.10 -7.23 -1.43
N LEU A 46 7.96 -6.34 -0.45
CA LEU A 46 7.92 -4.90 -0.68
C LEU A 46 9.20 -4.41 -1.35
N VAL A 47 10.37 -4.84 -0.86
CA VAL A 47 11.66 -4.51 -1.48
C VAL A 47 11.75 -5.06 -2.91
N SER A 48 11.27 -6.27 -3.17
CA SER A 48 11.25 -6.84 -4.51
C SER A 48 10.33 -6.08 -5.46
N MET A 49 9.20 -5.59 -4.96
CA MET A 49 8.18 -4.89 -5.77
C MET A 49 8.60 -3.45 -6.07
N PHE A 50 9.14 -2.72 -5.08
CA PHE A 50 9.43 -1.30 -5.19
C PHE A 50 10.91 -1.00 -5.47
N GLY A 51 11.83 -1.89 -5.13
CA GLY A 51 13.26 -1.71 -5.34
C GLY A 51 13.76 -0.38 -4.77
N SER A 52 14.33 0.46 -5.65
CA SER A 52 14.82 1.80 -5.28
C SER A 52 13.73 2.78 -4.83
N LEU A 53 12.46 2.47 -5.09
CA LEU A 53 11.31 3.27 -4.64
C LEU A 53 10.85 2.90 -3.22
N MET A 54 11.44 1.90 -2.56
CA MET A 54 11.05 1.50 -1.20
C MET A 54 11.04 2.65 -0.19
N PRO A 55 11.98 3.64 -0.22
CA PRO A 55 11.92 4.80 0.66
C PRO A 55 10.66 5.68 0.49
N ARG A 56 9.90 5.50 -0.60
CA ARG A 56 8.63 6.19 -0.89
C ARG A 56 7.41 5.39 -0.44
N VAL A 57 7.58 4.26 0.23
CA VAL A 57 6.50 3.40 0.68
C VAL A 57 6.51 3.35 2.20
N LEU A 58 5.49 3.93 2.82
CA LEU A 58 5.20 3.73 4.24
C LEU A 58 4.19 2.62 4.39
N HIS A 59 4.37 1.81 5.43
CA HIS A 59 3.43 0.78 5.81
C HIS A 59 3.45 0.57 7.32
N ASP A 60 2.36 0.03 7.86
CA ASP A 60 2.33 -0.39 9.26
C ASP A 60 3.04 -1.76 9.45
N PRO A 61 3.34 -2.18 10.69
CA PRO A 61 4.02 -3.44 10.97
C PRO A 61 3.25 -4.70 10.56
N GLU A 62 1.93 -4.61 10.40
CA GLU A 62 1.11 -5.73 9.91
C GLU A 62 0.81 -5.64 8.41
N VAL A 63 1.43 -4.68 7.72
CA VAL A 63 1.34 -4.48 6.26
C VAL A 63 -0.11 -4.45 5.77
N ARG A 64 -0.99 -3.83 6.57
CA ARG A 64 -2.40 -3.58 6.25
C ARG A 64 -2.56 -2.24 5.54
N TYR A 65 -1.97 -1.19 6.09
CA TYR A 65 -2.09 0.18 5.61
C TYR A 65 -0.82 0.57 4.86
N TYR A 66 -0.99 1.22 3.72
CA TYR A 66 0.10 1.68 2.88
C TYR A 66 -0.09 3.14 2.49
N ILE A 67 1.00 3.91 2.49
CA ILE A 67 1.06 5.26 1.93
C ILE A 67 2.23 5.32 0.96
N LEU A 68 1.95 5.61 -0.31
CA LEU A 68 2.95 5.72 -1.36
C LEU A 68 3.09 7.19 -1.79
N TYR A 69 4.33 7.68 -1.78
CA TYR A 69 4.66 9.04 -2.23
C TYR A 69 4.85 9.12 -3.75
N GLY A 70 3.80 9.59 -4.44
CA GLY A 70 3.87 9.96 -5.86
C GLY A 70 4.60 11.29 -6.10
N VAL A 71 4.50 11.80 -7.34
CA VAL A 71 5.05 13.13 -7.70
C VAL A 71 4.13 14.24 -7.16
N ASP A 72 2.81 14.09 -7.36
CA ASP A 72 1.84 15.15 -7.04
C ASP A 72 0.88 14.76 -5.90
N GLN A 73 0.79 13.48 -5.56
CA GLN A 73 -0.23 12.93 -4.67
C GLN A 73 0.31 11.77 -3.84
N LEU A 74 -0.31 11.57 -2.68
CA LEU A 74 -0.22 10.38 -1.87
C LEU A 74 -1.26 9.38 -2.34
N LEU A 75 -0.85 8.11 -2.48
CA LEU A 75 -1.77 6.99 -2.59
C LEU A 75 -1.86 6.34 -1.21
N VAL A 76 -3.06 6.36 -0.63
CA VAL A 76 -3.36 5.75 0.67
C VAL A 76 -4.21 4.51 0.42
N TYR A 77 -3.80 3.37 0.96
CA TYR A 77 -4.44 2.07 0.71
C TYR A 77 -4.64 1.28 2.00
N ASP A 78 -5.86 0.75 2.21
CA ASP A 78 -6.18 -0.26 3.23
C ASP A 78 -6.38 -1.61 2.52
N ALA A 79 -5.43 -2.52 2.72
CA ALA A 79 -5.42 -3.83 2.07
C ALA A 79 -6.47 -4.81 2.63
N ASP A 80 -6.98 -4.57 3.85
CA ASP A 80 -8.03 -5.43 4.42
C ASP A 80 -9.41 -5.08 3.83
N THR A 81 -9.68 -3.79 3.63
CA THR A 81 -10.96 -3.32 3.06
C THR A 81 -10.91 -3.08 1.56
N ASP A 82 -9.74 -3.25 0.94
CA ASP A 82 -9.47 -2.99 -0.48
C ASP A 82 -9.86 -1.57 -0.92
N ARG A 83 -9.62 -0.59 -0.04
CA ARG A 83 -9.97 0.81 -0.27
C ARG A 83 -8.74 1.63 -0.57
N ILE A 84 -8.81 2.41 -1.64
CA ILE A 84 -7.76 3.32 -2.09
C ILE A 84 -8.26 4.75 -2.12
N ARG A 85 -7.40 5.70 -1.75
CA ARG A 85 -7.65 7.13 -1.92
C ARG A 85 -6.38 7.82 -2.43
N LEU A 86 -6.55 8.64 -3.45
CA LEU A 86 -5.54 9.61 -3.86
C LEU A 86 -5.82 10.91 -3.12
N THR A 87 -4.80 11.50 -2.50
CA THR A 87 -4.94 12.73 -1.72
C THR A 87 -3.65 13.55 -1.79
N SER A 88 -3.73 14.86 -1.52
CA SER A 88 -2.53 15.69 -1.36
C SER A 88 -1.98 15.58 0.07
N ILE A 89 -0.73 16.00 0.28
CA ILE A 89 -0.18 16.12 1.64
C ILE A 89 -0.99 17.11 2.47
N GLU A 90 -1.39 18.24 1.88
CA GLU A 90 -2.21 19.26 2.53
C GLU A 90 -3.55 18.71 3.00
N GLU A 91 -4.26 17.99 2.13
CA GLU A 91 -5.55 17.37 2.47
C GLU A 91 -5.37 16.30 3.55
N ALA A 92 -4.34 15.45 3.45
CA ALA A 92 -4.05 14.44 4.46
C ALA A 92 -3.75 15.06 5.84
N VAL A 93 -2.94 16.11 5.89
CA VAL A 93 -2.62 16.85 7.14
C VAL A 93 -3.89 17.50 7.71
N ASN A 94 -4.69 18.15 6.88
CA ASN A 94 -5.95 18.76 7.31
C ASN A 94 -6.95 17.73 7.84
N ILE A 95 -7.01 16.53 7.26
CA ILE A 95 -7.85 15.45 7.78
C ILE A 95 -7.38 15.04 9.18
N ILE A 96 -6.08 14.83 9.38
CA ILE A 96 -5.51 14.33 10.64
C ILE A 96 -5.60 15.38 11.76
N LEU A 97 -5.27 16.64 11.46
CA LEU A 97 -5.24 17.70 12.47
C LEU A 97 -6.64 18.23 12.82
N ASN A 98 -7.64 18.06 11.95
CA ASN A 98 -9.02 18.50 12.19
C ASN A 98 -9.99 17.35 12.50
N SER A 99 -9.53 16.09 12.49
CA SER A 99 -10.32 14.96 13.00
C SER A 99 -10.37 15.04 14.53
N THR A 100 -11.51 15.51 15.04
CA THR A 100 -11.89 15.55 16.46
C THR A 100 -11.97 14.16 17.09
#